data_AF-X0KLB2-F1
#
_entry.id   AF-X0KLB2-F1
#
_cell.length_a   1.000
_cell.length_b   1.000
_cell.length_c   1.000
_cell.angle_alpha   90.00
_cell.angle_beta   90.00
_cell.angle_gamma   90.00
#
_symmetry.space_group_name_H-M   'P 1'
#
loop_
_entity.id
_entity.type
_entity.pdbx_description
1 polymer ?
#
loop_
_entity_poly.entity_id
_entity_poly.type
_entity_poly.pdbx_seq_one_letter_code
_entity_poly.pdbx_strand_id
1 'polypeptide(L)'
;MPQTIHLVRHGEAVHNLGEANLVLPDTDLTPLGEEQARGLLFKFPELANVDLIVSSPLRRTLQTTLLAFPTQLERGLQIVALPEVQEVSDLNCDTGSDLSAIKAEFEHQPVDFGLVEPGRKMGTGHRESYEKGRGSTAMAERKA
;
A
#
# COMPACT_ATOMS: atom_id res chain seq x y z
N MET A 1 22.98 7.62 13.30
CA MET A 1 21.84 6.77 13.75
C MET A 1 21.58 5.73 12.68
N PRO A 2 21.10 4.52 13.02
CA PRO A 2 20.69 3.54 12.03
C PRO A 2 19.49 4.06 11.22
N GLN A 3 19.33 3.56 10.00
CA GLN A 3 18.13 3.81 9.20
C GLN A 3 16.98 2.96 9.74
N THR A 4 15.80 3.56 9.90
CA THR A 4 14.60 2.90 10.44
C THR A 4 13.52 2.85 9.37
N ILE A 5 12.89 1.69 9.21
CA ILE A 5 11.74 1.51 8.31
C ILE A 5 10.54 1.15 9.19
N HIS A 6 9.48 1.95 9.08
CA HIS A 6 8.20 1.69 9.72
C HIS A 6 7.24 1.05 8.70
N LEU A 7 6.64 -0.08 9.06
CA LEU A 7 5.67 -0.77 8.22
C LEU A 7 4.28 -0.59 8.82
N VAL A 8 3.37 -0.01 8.03
CA VAL A 8 1.99 0.27 8.44
C VAL A 8 1.05 -0.43 7.48
N ARG A 9 0.16 -1.28 8.01
CA ARG A 9 -0.94 -1.87 7.24
C ARG A 9 -2.07 -0.85 7.09
N HIS A 10 -2.78 -0.88 5.96
CA HIS A 10 -3.97 -0.04 5.76
C HIS A 10 -5.02 -0.26 6.88
N GLY A 11 -5.84 0.77 7.14
CA GLY A 11 -7.01 0.65 8.00
C GLY A 11 -8.07 -0.29 7.40
N GLU A 12 -9.10 -0.63 8.17
CA GLU A 12 -10.18 -1.49 7.68
C GLU A 12 -10.78 -0.95 6.36
N ALA A 13 -10.86 -1.81 5.36
CA ALA A 13 -11.45 -1.53 4.06
C ALA A 13 -12.70 -2.38 3.83
N VAL A 14 -13.54 -2.03 2.86
CA VAL A 14 -14.83 -2.71 2.62
C VAL A 14 -14.66 -4.21 2.39
N HIS A 15 -13.58 -4.65 1.74
CA HIS A 15 -13.29 -6.08 1.56
C HIS A 15 -13.02 -6.82 2.89
N ASN A 16 -12.65 -6.13 3.97
CA ASN A 16 -12.44 -6.72 5.29
C ASN A 16 -13.76 -7.02 6.04
N LEU A 17 -14.89 -6.47 5.59
CA LEU A 17 -16.18 -6.66 6.26
C LEU A 17 -16.81 -8.05 6.02
N GLY A 18 -16.28 -8.84 5.08
CA GLY A 18 -16.71 -10.21 4.85
C GLY A 18 -16.24 -10.79 3.53
N GLU A 19 -16.24 -12.13 3.44
CA GLU A 19 -15.75 -12.87 2.25
C GLU A 19 -16.47 -12.49 0.96
N ALA A 20 -17.76 -12.15 1.04
CA ALA A 20 -18.55 -11.70 -0.11
C ALA A 20 -18.00 -10.43 -0.77
N ASN A 21 -17.20 -9.63 -0.04
CA ASN A 21 -16.62 -8.39 -0.53
C ASN A 21 -15.23 -8.57 -1.15
N LEU A 22 -14.62 -9.76 -1.06
CA LEU A 22 -13.31 -10.05 -1.67
C LEU A 22 -13.34 -9.97 -3.21
N VAL A 23 -14.54 -10.02 -3.79
CA VAL A 23 -14.77 -9.83 -5.23
C VAL A 23 -14.76 -8.36 -5.65
N LEU A 24 -14.83 -7.41 -4.71
CA LEU A 24 -14.82 -5.99 -5.02
C LEU A 24 -13.37 -5.51 -5.18
N PRO A 25 -12.98 -4.99 -6.36
CA PRO A 25 -11.61 -4.54 -6.58
C PRO A 25 -11.35 -3.21 -5.85
N ASP A 26 -10.10 -3.04 -5.40
CA ASP A 26 -9.54 -1.79 -4.91
C ASP A 26 -10.44 -1.00 -3.94
N THR A 27 -11.05 -1.69 -2.98
CA THR A 27 -12.08 -1.10 -2.12
C THR A 27 -11.59 0.08 -1.27
N ASP A 28 -12.48 1.03 -1.02
CA ASP A 28 -12.31 2.10 -0.02
C ASP A 28 -12.08 1.60 1.40
N LEU A 29 -11.54 2.49 2.24
CA LEU A 29 -11.64 2.38 3.69
C LEU A 29 -13.11 2.43 4.14
N THR A 30 -13.40 1.73 5.23
CA THR A 30 -14.65 1.92 5.97
C THR A 30 -14.54 3.15 6.86
N PRO A 31 -15.65 3.70 7.40
CA PRO A 31 -15.58 4.76 8.41
C PRO A 31 -14.67 4.40 9.59
N LEU A 32 -14.69 3.13 10.03
CA LEU A 32 -13.79 2.63 11.06
C LEU A 32 -12.33 2.64 10.60
N GLY A 33 -12.05 2.22 9.36
CA GLY A 33 -10.71 2.30 8.77
C GLY A 33 -10.15 3.72 8.69
N GLU A 34 -11.00 4.69 8.36
CA GLU A 34 -10.60 6.10 8.38
C GLU A 34 -10.27 6.60 9.79
N GLU A 35 -11.05 6.21 10.80
CA GLU A 35 -10.76 6.52 12.21
C GLU A 35 -9.44 5.89 12.67
N GLN A 36 -9.19 4.64 12.28
CA GLN A 36 -7.93 3.95 12.53
C GLN A 36 -6.74 4.70 11.91
N ALA A 37 -6.89 5.17 10.67
CA ALA A 37 -5.85 5.92 9.97
C ALA A 37 -5.57 7.28 10.65
N ARG A 38 -6.62 8.07 10.95
CA ARG A 38 -6.47 9.36 11.66
C ARG A 38 -5.85 9.21 13.05
N GLY A 39 -6.11 8.08 13.72
CA GLY A 39 -5.57 7.77 15.04
C GLY A 39 -4.13 7.24 15.05
N LEU A 40 -3.49 7.05 13.89
CA LEU A 40 -2.19 6.36 13.79
C LEU A 40 -1.08 7.10 14.55
N LEU A 41 -0.88 8.39 14.29
CA LEU A 41 0.19 9.18 14.94
C LEU A 41 -0.04 9.36 16.44
N PHE A 42 -1.30 9.33 16.89
CA PHE A 42 -1.59 9.36 18.32
C PHE A 42 -1.13 8.06 19.01
N LYS A 43 -1.34 6.92 18.35
CA LYS A 43 -0.92 5.60 18.87
C LYS A 43 0.58 5.37 18.73
N PHE A 44 1.20 5.91 17.69
CA PHE A 44 2.60 5.71 17.34
C PHE A 44 3.28 7.06 17.04
N PRO A 45 3.61 7.86 18.07
CA PRO A 45 4.19 9.18 17.91
C PRO A 45 5.53 9.19 17.16
N GLU A 46 6.27 8.08 17.16
CA GLU A 46 7.52 7.91 16.45
C GLU A 46 7.39 8.07 14.93
N LEU A 47 6.20 7.80 14.38
CA LEU A 47 5.90 7.97 12.95
C LEU A 47 5.80 9.44 12.54
N ALA A 48 5.74 10.38 13.48
CA ALA A 48 5.62 11.81 13.16
C ALA A 48 6.89 12.39 12.52
N ASN A 49 8.04 11.74 12.73
CA ASN A 49 9.34 12.16 12.24
C ASN A 49 9.88 11.23 11.13
N VAL A 50 9.12 11.12 10.04
CA VAL A 50 9.52 10.41 8.82
C VAL A 50 10.06 11.38 7.78
N ASP A 51 11.06 10.94 7.02
CA ASP A 51 11.66 11.70 5.92
C ASP A 51 11.09 11.30 4.54
N LEU A 52 10.46 10.12 4.45
CA LEU A 52 9.91 9.55 3.23
C LEU A 52 8.63 8.77 3.56
N ILE A 53 7.62 8.91 2.70
CA ILE A 53 6.37 8.16 2.76
C ILE A 53 6.22 7.37 1.46
N VAL A 54 6.12 6.06 1.58
CA VAL A 54 5.87 5.14 0.47
C VAL A 54 4.57 4.40 0.74
N SER A 55 3.72 4.27 -0.26
CA SER A 55 2.47 3.53 -0.14
C SER A 55 2.24 2.67 -1.38
N SER A 56 1.50 1.57 -1.20
CA SER A 56 0.97 0.82 -2.35
C SER A 56 0.03 1.73 -3.16
N PRO A 57 -0.04 1.56 -4.49
CA PRO A 57 -0.96 2.32 -5.34
C PRO A 57 -2.45 1.94 -5.17
N LEU A 58 -2.80 1.11 -4.19
CA LEU A 58 -4.20 0.78 -3.88
C LEU A 58 -4.93 1.94 -3.18
N ARG A 59 -6.21 2.12 -3.47
CA ARG A 59 -7.07 3.18 -2.92
C ARG A 59 -7.04 3.22 -1.40
N ARG A 60 -7.27 2.07 -0.74
CA ARG A 60 -7.26 1.96 0.73
C ARG A 60 -5.91 2.33 1.38
N THR A 61 -4.79 2.02 0.71
CA THR A 61 -3.45 2.34 1.25
C THR A 61 -3.16 3.82 1.08
N LEU A 62 -3.51 4.41 -0.06
CA LEU A 62 -3.42 5.85 -0.30
C LEU A 62 -4.30 6.64 0.69
N GLN A 63 -5.56 6.24 0.87
CA GLN A 63 -6.47 6.85 1.85
C GLN A 63 -5.93 6.76 3.27
N THR A 64 -5.39 5.60 3.68
CA THR A 64 -4.78 5.43 5.01
C THR A 64 -3.62 6.41 5.18
N THR A 65 -2.72 6.48 4.20
CA THR A 65 -1.54 7.35 4.27
C THR A 65 -1.93 8.83 4.33
N LEU A 66 -2.88 9.28 3.51
CA LEU A 66 -3.35 10.67 3.50
C LEU A 66 -3.97 11.08 4.83
N LEU A 67 -4.77 10.20 5.44
CA LEU A 67 -5.42 10.45 6.72
C LEU A 67 -4.46 10.38 7.91
N ALA A 68 -3.43 9.54 7.81
CA ALA A 68 -2.46 9.34 8.89
C ALA A 68 -1.38 10.42 8.96
N PHE A 69 -0.98 11.00 7.81
CA PHE A 69 0.19 11.91 7.74
C PHE A 69 -0.13 13.33 7.23
N PRO A 70 -1.27 13.96 7.57
CA PRO A 70 -1.66 15.24 6.98
C PRO A 70 -0.59 16.33 7.23
N THR A 71 -0.04 16.40 8.44
CA THR A 71 0.97 17.40 8.79
C THR A 71 2.29 17.25 8.03
N GLN A 72 2.70 16.02 7.71
CA GLN A 72 3.92 15.74 6.95
C GLN A 72 3.73 16.16 5.49
N LEU A 73 2.55 15.91 4.94
CA LEU A 73 2.18 16.27 3.58
C LEU A 73 2.04 17.79 3.41
N GLU A 74 1.43 18.48 4.39
CA GLU A 74 1.37 19.94 4.43
C GLU A 74 2.76 20.60 4.50
N ARG A 75 3.73 19.91 5.12
CA ARG A 75 5.15 20.34 5.16
C ARG A 75 5.89 20.09 3.84
N GLY A 76 5.24 19.46 2.85
CA GLY A 76 5.77 19.25 1.51
C GLY A 76 6.29 17.84 1.23
N LEU A 77 6.11 16.87 2.13
CA LEU A 77 6.36 15.47 1.77
C LEU A 77 5.33 15.00 0.74
N GLN A 78 5.76 14.12 -0.15
CA GLN A 78 4.89 13.43 -1.10
C GLN A 78 4.79 11.95 -0.74
N ILE A 79 3.67 11.33 -1.12
CA ILE A 79 3.46 9.89 -1.08
C ILE A 79 4.02 9.31 -2.37
N VAL A 80 5.07 8.51 -2.30
CA VAL A 80 5.55 7.75 -3.45
C VAL A 80 4.71 6.48 -3.59
N ALA A 81 3.93 6.38 -4.67
CA ALA A 81 3.16 5.20 -4.97
C ALA A 81 4.07 4.13 -5.61
N LEU A 82 4.34 3.06 -4.86
CA LEU A 82 5.28 2.00 -5.23
C LEU A 82 4.54 0.68 -5.46
N PRO A 83 4.45 0.17 -6.70
CA PRO A 83 3.75 -1.09 -7.02
C PRO A 83 4.24 -2.32 -6.23
N GLU A 84 5.53 -2.36 -5.89
CA GLU A 84 6.18 -3.51 -5.25
C GLU A 84 5.71 -3.78 -3.81
N VAL A 85 5.06 -2.80 -3.17
CA VAL A 85 4.50 -2.95 -1.80
C VAL A 85 3.00 -3.24 -1.80
N GLN A 86 2.43 -3.56 -2.96
CA GLN A 86 1.05 -3.99 -3.08
C GLN A 86 0.83 -5.40 -2.50
N GLU A 87 -0.37 -5.66 -2.00
CA GLU A 87 -0.81 -7.02 -1.63
C GLU A 87 -0.81 -7.93 -2.89
N VAL A 88 -0.34 -9.17 -2.73
CA VAL A 88 -0.07 -10.11 -3.85
C VAL A 88 -0.91 -11.39 -3.76
N SER A 89 -2.21 -11.26 -3.53
CA SER A 89 -3.14 -12.40 -3.57
C SER A 89 -3.87 -12.51 -4.91
N ASP A 90 -4.44 -13.69 -5.19
CA ASP A 90 -5.30 -13.93 -6.36
C ASP A 90 -6.74 -13.40 -6.14
N LEU A 91 -7.01 -12.66 -5.06
CA LEU A 91 -8.32 -12.10 -4.76
C LEU A 91 -8.53 -10.79 -5.52
N ASN A 92 -9.75 -10.58 -6.01
CA ASN A 92 -10.06 -9.40 -6.82
C ASN A 92 -9.88 -8.09 -6.04
N CYS A 93 -10.06 -8.10 -4.71
CA CYS A 93 -9.81 -6.95 -3.84
C CYS A 93 -8.36 -6.44 -3.84
N ASP A 94 -7.41 -7.27 -4.26
CA ASP A 94 -6.01 -6.88 -4.42
C ASP A 94 -5.69 -6.48 -5.85
N THR A 95 -6.67 -6.49 -6.75
CA THR A 95 -6.56 -5.85 -8.06
C THR A 95 -6.83 -4.35 -7.89
N GLY A 96 -5.82 -3.53 -8.19
CA GLY A 96 -5.91 -2.08 -8.12
C GLY A 96 -6.60 -1.48 -9.34
N SER A 97 -7.03 -0.23 -9.19
CA SER A 97 -7.68 0.54 -10.26
C SER A 97 -6.74 0.80 -11.45
N ASP A 98 -7.34 1.13 -12.60
CA ASP A 98 -6.58 1.64 -13.75
C ASP A 98 -5.80 2.90 -13.34
N LEU A 99 -4.56 3.02 -13.84
CA LEU A 99 -3.67 4.13 -13.47
C LEU A 99 -4.28 5.51 -13.76
N SER A 100 -5.03 5.66 -14.85
CA SER A 100 -5.72 6.91 -15.17
C SER A 100 -6.85 7.22 -14.18
N ALA A 101 -7.57 6.20 -13.72
CA ALA A 101 -8.67 6.37 -12.78
C ALA A 101 -8.16 6.77 -11.39
N ILE A 102 -7.15 6.06 -10.88
CA ILE A 102 -6.57 6.38 -9.56
C ILE A 102 -5.85 7.74 -9.57
N LYS A 103 -5.17 8.09 -10.68
CA LYS A 103 -4.58 9.44 -10.81
C LYS A 103 -5.63 10.54 -10.80
N ALA A 104 -6.76 10.34 -11.48
CA ALA A 104 -7.85 11.32 -11.49
C ALA A 104 -8.49 11.46 -10.09
N GLU A 105 -8.69 10.35 -9.39
CA GLU A 105 -9.24 10.36 -8.02
C GLU A 105 -8.34 11.11 -7.03
N PHE A 106 -7.03 10.96 -7.16
CA PHE A 106 -6.03 11.56 -6.26
C PHE A 106 -5.33 12.79 -6.86
N GLU A 107 -5.87 13.41 -7.91
CA GLU A 107 -5.22 14.49 -8.68
C GLU A 107 -4.83 15.70 -7.80
N HIS A 108 -5.61 15.99 -6.76
CA HIS A 108 -5.39 17.11 -5.84
C HIS A 108 -4.63 16.71 -4.56
N GLN A 109 -4.12 15.48 -4.51
CA GLN A 109 -3.36 14.96 -3.38
C GLN A 109 -1.87 14.87 -3.75
N PRO A 110 -0.95 14.96 -2.78
CA PRO A 110 0.49 14.91 -3.03
C PRO A 110 0.97 13.46 -3.24
N VAL A 111 0.41 12.77 -4.23
CA VAL A 111 0.75 11.38 -4.58
C VAL A 111 1.54 11.36 -5.89
N ASP A 112 2.78 10.87 -5.82
CA ASP A 112 3.62 10.64 -6.98
C ASP A 112 3.44 9.20 -7.49
N PHE A 113 2.81 9.08 -8.67
CA PHE A 113 2.63 7.83 -9.38
C PHE A 113 3.70 7.57 -10.45
N GLY A 114 4.83 8.28 -10.42
CA GLY A 114 5.90 8.17 -11.42
C GLY A 114 6.52 6.78 -11.55
N LEU A 115 6.44 5.96 -10.50
CA LEU A 115 6.93 4.58 -10.49
C LEU A 115 5.89 3.55 -10.92
N VAL A 116 4.66 3.98 -11.22
CA VAL A 116 3.59 3.08 -11.65
C VAL A 116 3.55 2.97 -13.17
N GLU A 117 3.91 1.79 -13.69
CA GLU A 117 3.96 1.52 -15.13
C GLU A 117 2.57 1.67 -15.80
N PRO A 118 2.46 2.42 -16.92
CA PRO A 118 1.22 2.50 -17.69
C PRO A 118 0.77 1.13 -18.23
N GLY A 119 -0.52 0.82 -18.08
CA GLY A 119 -1.12 -0.42 -18.62
C GLY A 119 -0.87 -1.67 -17.78
N ARG A 120 -0.08 -1.60 -16.71
CA ARG A 120 0.00 -2.67 -15.71
C ARG A 120 -1.32 -2.73 -14.96
N LYS A 121 -2.07 -3.84 -15.13
CA LYS A 121 -3.15 -4.17 -14.19
C LYS A 121 -2.51 -4.49 -12.84
N MET A 122 -2.63 -3.54 -11.95
CA MET A 122 -2.16 -3.60 -10.57
C MET A 122 -2.78 -4.85 -9.93
N GLY A 123 -2.00 -5.87 -9.56
CA GLY A 123 -2.49 -7.19 -9.12
C GLY A 123 -2.13 -8.39 -10.01
N THR A 124 -1.49 -8.19 -11.17
CA THR A 124 -0.96 -9.31 -12.01
C THR A 124 0.54 -9.55 -11.85
N GLY A 125 1.24 -8.74 -11.04
CA GLY A 125 2.70 -8.70 -10.99
C GLY A 125 3.32 -9.40 -9.79
N HIS A 126 3.71 -10.67 -9.95
CA HIS A 126 5.03 -11.22 -9.56
C HIS A 126 5.16 -12.76 -9.71
N ARG A 127 4.24 -13.48 -10.37
CA ARG A 127 4.48 -14.92 -10.65
C ARG A 127 5.73 -15.16 -11.50
N GLU A 128 6.05 -14.31 -12.47
CA GLU A 128 7.24 -14.55 -13.32
C GLU A 128 8.56 -14.55 -12.54
N SER A 129 8.69 -13.73 -11.49
CA SER A 129 9.90 -13.66 -10.67
C SER A 129 9.98 -14.83 -9.67
N TYR A 130 8.83 -15.22 -9.12
CA TYR A 130 8.73 -16.31 -8.15
C TYR A 130 8.86 -17.70 -8.81
N GLU A 131 8.36 -17.85 -10.05
CA GLU A 131 8.47 -19.10 -10.83
C GLU A 131 9.86 -19.26 -11.47
N LYS A 132 10.53 -18.18 -11.90
CA LYS A 132 11.93 -18.22 -12.39
C LYS A 132 12.94 -18.56 -11.29
N GLY A 133 12.57 -18.47 -10.01
CA GLY A 133 13.43 -18.81 -8.86
C GLY A 133 13.43 -20.29 -8.45
N ARG A 134 12.56 -21.14 -9.00
CA ARG A 134 12.51 -22.59 -8.67
C ARG A 134 13.61 -23.44 -9.32
N GLY A 135 14.67 -22.80 -9.81
CA GLY A 135 15.79 -23.43 -10.52
C GLY A 135 17.13 -23.39 -9.81
N SER A 136 17.21 -23.27 -8.48
CA SER A 136 18.44 -23.61 -7.74
C SER A 136 18.15 -23.80 -6.25
N THR A 137 18.05 -25.06 -5.86
CA THR A 137 18.09 -25.51 -4.46
C THR A 137 19.37 -25.00 -3.80
N ALA A 138 19.23 -24.20 -2.74
CA ALA A 138 20.30 -23.99 -1.76
C ALA A 138 19.79 -24.46 -0.39
N MET A 139 20.22 -25.66 -0.04
CA MET A 139 20.07 -26.24 1.29
C MET A 139 20.91 -25.46 2.32
N ALA A 140 20.37 -25.27 3.51
CA ALA A 140 21.17 -25.05 4.71
C ALA A 140 20.44 -25.63 5.93
N GLU A 141 20.79 -26.87 6.27
CA GLU A 141 20.50 -27.46 7.58
C GLU A 141 21.28 -26.71 8.67
N ARG A 142 20.64 -26.43 9.80
CA ARG A 142 21.36 -26.15 11.05
C ARG A 142 21.40 -27.42 11.89
N LYS A 143 22.61 -27.93 12.08
CA LYS A 143 22.92 -28.91 13.15
C LYS A 143 22.59 -28.30 14.51
N ALA A 144 21.89 -29.08 15.33
CA ALA A 144 22.19 -29.25 16.75
C ALA A 144 22.42 -30.74 16.97
#